data_AF-A0A966Y1M8-F1
#
_entry.id   AF-A0A966Y1M8-F1
#
_cell.length_a   1.000
_cell.length_b   1.000
_cell.length_c   1.000
_cell.angle_alpha   90.00
_cell.angle_beta   90.00
_cell.angle_gamma   90.00
#
_symmetry.space_group_name_H-M   'P 1'
#
loop_
_entity.id
_entity.type
_entity.pdbx_description
1 polymer ?
#
loop_
_entity_poly.entity_id
_entity_poly.type
_entity_poly.pdbx_seq_one_letter_code
_entity_poly.pdbx_strand_id
1 'polypeptide(L)'
;GLIVLLSVGGFTAGTFVNNRLVGRIAPTTIIRFSGWFHIAALIVMAALSLAEIVTWWAIVGPHMLLSFGTGMIVANANAGAVGMYPRLAGTASSLAGLAQMGMGAMGTISVAVLTLVGSSYVAMPLVIGLAPFAIATLLSARLLRPGTGALKLGS
;
A
#
# COMPACT_ATOMS: atom_id res chain seq x y z
N GLY A 1 -10.37 2.09 -18.72
CA GLY A 1 -9.86 3.47 -18.94
C GLY A 1 -9.98 4.31 -17.67
N LEU A 2 -11.18 4.74 -17.32
CA LEU A 2 -11.39 5.71 -16.22
C LEU A 2 -10.91 5.23 -14.83
N ILE A 3 -11.16 3.97 -14.44
CA ILE A 3 -10.65 3.42 -13.16
C ILE A 3 -9.14 3.57 -13.08
N VAL A 4 -8.42 3.14 -14.13
CA VAL A 4 -6.96 3.20 -14.17
C VAL A 4 -6.47 4.64 -14.01
N LEU A 5 -7.09 5.60 -14.71
CA LEU A 5 -6.73 7.01 -14.58
C LEU A 5 -6.95 7.54 -13.16
N LEU A 6 -8.06 7.18 -12.52
CA LEU A 6 -8.35 7.58 -11.15
C LEU A 6 -7.42 6.91 -10.13
N SER A 7 -7.08 5.63 -10.31
CA SER A 7 -6.10 4.93 -9.49
C SER A 7 -4.71 5.55 -9.61
N VAL A 8 -4.28 5.83 -10.85
CA VAL A 8 -3.00 6.51 -11.13
C VAL A 8 -3.01 7.92 -10.54
N GLY A 9 -4.13 8.64 -10.63
CA GLY A 9 -4.32 9.94 -9.99
C GLY A 9 -4.16 9.86 -8.48
N GLY A 10 -4.80 8.89 -7.83
CA GLY A 10 -4.66 8.62 -6.40
C GLY A 10 -3.21 8.32 -6.02
N PHE A 11 -2.57 7.38 -6.72
CA PHE A 11 -1.17 7.01 -6.50
C PHE A 11 -0.21 8.20 -6.66
N THR A 12 -0.40 8.99 -7.72
CA THR A 12 0.42 10.17 -8.01
C THR A 12 0.23 11.23 -6.92
N ALA A 13 -1.01 11.49 -6.50
CA ALA A 13 -1.30 12.40 -5.40
C ALA A 13 -0.65 11.93 -4.09
N GLY A 14 -0.70 10.63 -3.78
CA GLY A 14 -0.02 10.05 -2.61
C GLY A 14 1.49 10.24 -2.67
N THR A 15 2.09 9.99 -3.83
CA THR A 15 3.53 10.20 -4.06
C THR A 15 3.92 11.67 -3.92
N PHE A 16 3.10 12.58 -4.42
CA PHE A 16 3.31 14.02 -4.29
C PHE A 16 3.23 14.49 -2.83
N VAL A 17 2.19 14.05 -2.10
CA VAL A 17 2.06 14.32 -0.66
C VAL A 17 3.26 13.77 0.09
N ASN A 18 3.68 12.55 -0.21
CA ASN A 18 4.89 11.96 0.35
C ASN A 18 6.12 12.85 0.14
N ASN A 19 6.37 13.31 -1.09
CA ASN A 19 7.50 14.18 -1.39
C ASN A 19 7.48 15.49 -0.58
N ARG A 20 6.30 15.98 -0.19
CA ARG A 20 6.17 17.17 0.66
C ARG A 20 6.41 16.88 2.15
N LEU A 21 6.15 15.65 2.60
CA LEU A 21 6.35 15.21 3.98
C LEU A 21 7.77 14.72 4.22
N VAL A 22 8.44 14.16 3.21
CA VAL A 22 9.84 13.75 3.26
C VAL A 22 10.71 14.95 3.62
N GLY A 23 11.58 14.77 4.63
CA GLY A 23 12.40 15.83 5.21
C GLY A 23 11.74 16.62 6.36
N ARG A 24 10.41 16.49 6.54
CA ARG A 24 9.68 17.07 7.67
C ARG A 24 9.22 16.03 8.68
N ILE A 25 8.91 14.82 8.22
CA ILE A 25 8.41 13.70 9.03
C ILE A 25 9.30 12.47 8.78
N ALA A 26 9.53 11.68 9.82
CA ALA A 26 10.26 10.41 9.70
C ALA A 26 9.55 9.46 8.71
N PRO A 27 10.29 8.81 7.79
CA PRO A 27 9.72 7.87 6.80
C PRO A 27 8.85 6.77 7.42
N THR A 28 9.26 6.25 8.59
CA THR A 28 8.50 5.22 9.33
C THR A 28 7.12 5.71 9.76
N THR A 29 7.00 6.96 10.18
CA THR A 29 5.71 7.58 10.54
C THR A 29 4.82 7.75 9.30
N ILE A 30 5.41 8.14 8.16
CA ILE A 30 4.68 8.26 6.89
C ILE A 30 4.12 6.91 6.46
N ILE A 31 4.92 5.84 6.51
CA ILE A 31 4.47 4.47 6.18
C ILE A 31 3.34 4.03 7.13
N ARG A 32 3.46 4.27 8.45
CA ARG A 32 2.40 3.95 9.43
C ARG A 32 1.10 4.68 9.11
N PHE A 33 1.16 5.97 8.81
CA PHE A 33 -0.02 6.77 8.46
C PHE A 33 -0.65 6.28 7.16
N SER A 34 0.18 5.90 6.19
CA SER A 34 -0.28 5.34 4.91
C SER A 34 -1.04 4.02 5.06
N GLY A 35 -0.67 3.21 6.05
CA GLY A 35 -1.40 1.99 6.40
C GLY A 35 -2.83 2.26 6.86
N TRP A 36 -3.09 3.39 7.53
CA TRP A 36 -4.44 3.77 7.94
C TRP A 36 -5.34 4.09 6.74
N PHE A 37 -4.80 4.66 5.66
CA PHE A 37 -5.56 4.85 4.42
C PHE A 37 -5.98 3.53 3.78
N HIS A 38 -5.11 2.50 3.84
CA HIS A 38 -5.46 1.17 3.36
C HIS A 38 -6.57 0.53 4.20
N ILE A 39 -6.47 0.60 5.53
CA ILE A 39 -7.55 0.12 6.41
C ILE A 39 -8.84 0.87 6.14
N ALA A 40 -8.81 2.21 6.09
CA ALA A 40 -9.99 3.02 5.85
C ALA A 40 -10.64 2.66 4.50
N ALA A 41 -9.85 2.51 3.43
CA ALA A 41 -10.34 2.08 2.14
C ALA A 41 -11.04 0.73 2.20
N LEU A 42 -10.43 -0.27 2.85
CA LEU A 42 -11.03 -1.60 2.97
C LEU A 42 -12.29 -1.60 3.84
N ILE A 43 -12.32 -0.83 4.92
CA ILE A 43 -13.52 -0.66 5.78
C ILE A 43 -14.65 -0.02 4.98
N VAL A 44 -14.38 1.07 4.26
CA VAL A 44 -15.41 1.75 3.45
C VAL A 44 -15.92 0.81 2.37
N MET A 45 -15.02 0.11 1.67
CA MET A 45 -15.40 -0.87 0.65
C MET A 45 -16.24 -2.02 1.23
N ALA A 46 -15.89 -2.53 2.41
CA ALA A 46 -16.65 -3.55 3.13
C ALA A 46 -18.04 -3.06 3.55
N ALA A 47 -18.12 -1.86 4.13
CA ALA A 47 -19.37 -1.27 4.58
C ALA A 47 -20.35 -1.04 3.42
N LEU A 48 -19.85 -0.50 2.29
CA LEU A 48 -20.66 -0.30 1.09
C LEU A 48 -21.11 -1.63 0.48
N SER A 49 -20.24 -2.64 0.50
CA SER A 49 -20.58 -3.99 0.03
C SER A 49 -21.65 -4.66 0.91
N LEU A 50 -21.56 -4.52 2.24
CA LEU A 50 -22.54 -5.06 3.19
C LEU A 50 -23.89 -4.35 3.10
N ALA A 51 -23.88 -3.07 2.74
CA ALA A 51 -25.10 -2.30 2.51
C ALA A 51 -25.74 -2.57 1.14
N GLU A 52 -25.25 -3.53 0.37
CA GLU A 52 -25.70 -3.84 -1.00
C GLU A 52 -25.63 -2.63 -1.96
N ILE A 53 -24.77 -1.66 -1.66
CA ILE A 53 -24.57 -0.48 -2.52
C ILE A 53 -23.64 -0.87 -3.66
N VAL A 54 -24.21 -1.44 -4.72
CA VAL A 54 -23.49 -1.87 -5.93
C VAL A 54 -23.43 -0.74 -6.94
N THR A 55 -22.77 0.36 -6.56
CA THR A 55 -22.51 1.48 -7.49
C THR A 55 -21.04 1.50 -7.91
N TRP A 56 -20.78 2.06 -9.08
CA TRP A 56 -19.40 2.29 -9.56
C TRP A 56 -18.52 2.99 -8.51
N TRP A 57 -19.05 4.03 -7.86
CA TRP A 57 -18.31 4.81 -6.87
C TRP A 57 -18.00 4.03 -5.59
N ALA A 58 -18.80 3.02 -5.25
CA ALA A 58 -18.56 2.19 -4.08
C ALA A 58 -17.27 1.36 -4.19
N ILE A 59 -16.78 1.12 -5.41
CA ILE A 59 -15.52 0.43 -5.65
C ILE A 59 -14.41 1.45 -5.93
N VAL A 60 -14.68 2.44 -6.79
CA VAL A 60 -13.65 3.38 -7.26
C VAL A 60 -13.17 4.32 -6.15
N GLY A 61 -14.07 4.88 -5.34
CA GLY A 61 -13.69 5.79 -4.27
C GLY A 61 -12.71 5.16 -3.26
N PRO A 62 -13.06 4.01 -2.67
CA PRO A 62 -12.14 3.29 -1.78
C PRO A 62 -10.84 2.87 -2.47
N HIS A 63 -10.91 2.43 -3.72
CA HIS A 63 -9.72 2.02 -4.46
C HIS A 63 -8.76 3.18 -4.76
N MET A 64 -9.28 4.40 -4.99
CA MET A 64 -8.46 5.61 -5.09
C MET A 64 -7.73 5.92 -3.79
N LEU A 65 -8.41 5.76 -2.64
CA LEU A 65 -7.81 5.96 -1.32
C LEU A 65 -6.72 4.93 -1.04
N LEU A 66 -6.95 3.67 -1.43
CA LEU A 66 -5.97 2.60 -1.36
C LEU A 66 -4.74 2.92 -2.22
N SER A 67 -4.96 3.38 -3.45
CA SER A 67 -3.89 3.79 -4.38
C SER A 67 -3.08 4.98 -3.85
N PHE A 68 -3.75 5.95 -3.22
CA PHE A 68 -3.10 7.08 -2.55
C PHE A 68 -2.16 6.61 -1.44
N GLY A 69 -2.63 5.74 -0.54
CA GLY A 69 -1.78 5.14 0.49
C GLY A 69 -0.61 4.35 -0.11
N THR A 70 -0.84 3.61 -1.20
CA THR A 70 0.20 2.83 -1.88
C THR A 70 1.31 3.72 -2.43
N GLY A 71 0.98 4.86 -3.03
CA GLY A 71 1.96 5.83 -3.54
C GLY A 71 2.91 6.35 -2.45
N MET A 72 2.39 6.58 -1.25
CA MET A 72 3.20 6.99 -0.11
C MET A 72 4.13 5.87 0.38
N ILE A 73 3.64 4.62 0.45
CA ILE A 73 4.43 3.47 0.91
C ILE A 73 5.55 3.12 -0.06
N VAL A 74 5.22 2.99 -1.35
CA VAL A 74 6.19 2.55 -2.38
C VAL A 74 7.36 3.53 -2.48
N ALA A 75 7.09 4.84 -2.41
CA ALA A 75 8.13 5.86 -2.44
C ALA A 75 9.13 5.72 -1.27
N ASN A 76 8.64 5.52 -0.04
CA ASN A 76 9.50 5.34 1.13
C ASN A 76 10.20 3.98 1.17
N ALA A 77 9.49 2.91 0.79
CA ALA A 77 10.04 1.55 0.79
C ALA A 77 11.20 1.42 -0.21
N ASN A 78 11.04 1.96 -1.43
CA ASN A 78 12.09 1.94 -2.44
C ASN A 78 13.28 2.83 -2.03
N ALA A 79 13.03 4.03 -1.49
CA ALA A 79 14.08 4.88 -0.95
C ALA A 79 14.86 4.21 0.19
N GLY A 80 14.17 3.50 1.09
CA GLY A 80 14.79 2.73 2.17
C GLY A 80 15.64 1.56 1.68
N ALA A 81 15.12 0.78 0.73
CA ALA A 81 15.84 -0.36 0.15
C ALA A 81 17.14 0.08 -0.57
N VAL A 82 17.05 1.15 -1.37
CA VAL A 82 18.21 1.72 -2.06
C VAL A 82 19.19 2.39 -1.08
N GLY A 83 18.67 3.09 -0.08
CA GLY A 83 19.48 3.79 0.92
C GLY A 83 20.29 2.87 1.83
N MET A 84 19.82 1.63 2.06
CA MET A 84 20.53 0.65 2.89
C MET A 84 21.81 0.11 2.22
N TYR A 85 21.82 0.01 0.87
CA TYR A 85 22.99 -0.45 0.11
C TYR A 85 23.24 0.43 -1.14
N PRO A 86 23.76 1.67 -0.99
CA PRO A 86 23.92 2.60 -2.10
C PRO A 86 24.82 2.08 -3.23
N ARG A 87 25.84 1.27 -2.91
CA ARG A 87 26.73 0.64 -3.91
C ARG A 87 26.05 -0.43 -4.76
N LEU A 88 24.91 -0.96 -4.29
CA LEU A 88 24.11 -2.01 -4.95
C LEU A 88 22.69 -1.50 -5.27
N ALA A 89 22.53 -0.19 -5.45
CA ALA A 89 21.22 0.45 -5.62
C ALA A 89 20.34 -0.20 -6.70
N GLY A 90 20.94 -0.56 -7.84
CA GLY A 90 20.23 -1.24 -8.93
C GLY A 90 19.66 -2.60 -8.53
N THR A 91 20.47 -3.44 -7.89
CA THR A 91 20.07 -4.76 -7.40
C THR A 91 19.08 -4.67 -6.24
N ALA A 92 19.27 -3.71 -5.33
CA ALA A 92 18.35 -3.49 -4.22
C ALA A 92 16.96 -3.05 -4.71
N SER A 93 16.90 -2.15 -5.69
CA SER A 93 15.62 -1.70 -6.26
C SER A 93 14.93 -2.79 -7.07
N SER A 94 15.68 -3.59 -7.84
CA SER A 94 15.08 -4.71 -8.59
C SER A 94 14.53 -5.79 -7.66
N LEU A 95 15.22 -6.12 -6.56
CA LEU A 95 14.73 -7.06 -5.56
C LEU A 95 13.49 -6.52 -4.83
N ALA A 96 13.49 -5.23 -4.47
CA ALA A 96 12.32 -4.59 -3.87
C ALA A 96 11.11 -4.62 -4.81
N GLY A 97 11.31 -4.32 -6.10
CA GLY A 97 10.29 -4.41 -7.14
C GLY A 97 9.77 -5.84 -7.33
N LEU A 98 10.66 -6.83 -7.36
CA LEU A 98 10.30 -8.25 -7.44
C LEU A 98 9.45 -8.69 -6.25
N ALA A 99 9.85 -8.33 -5.02
CA ALA A 99 9.10 -8.64 -3.82
C ALA A 99 7.71 -7.97 -3.83
N GLN A 100 7.63 -6.71 -4.28
CA GLN A 100 6.36 -6.00 -4.43
C GLN A 100 5.44 -6.68 -5.45
N MET A 101 5.95 -7.05 -6.62
CA MET A 101 5.19 -7.76 -7.64
C MET A 101 4.74 -9.15 -7.16
N GLY A 102 5.60 -9.88 -6.47
CA GLY A 102 5.27 -11.18 -5.87
C GLY A 102 4.12 -11.08 -4.87
N MET A 103 4.15 -10.09 -3.97
CA MET A 103 3.03 -9.85 -3.06
C MET A 103 1.74 -9.46 -3.79
N GLY A 104 1.83 -8.63 -4.83
CA GLY A 104 0.67 -8.27 -5.66
C GLY A 104 0.04 -9.47 -6.37
N ALA A 105 0.87 -10.39 -6.87
CA ALA A 105 0.42 -11.65 -7.46
C ALA A 105 -0.30 -12.53 -6.43
N MET A 106 0.27 -12.69 -5.23
CA MET A 106 -0.38 -13.44 -4.14
C MET A 106 -1.74 -12.84 -3.79
N GLY A 107 -1.84 -11.51 -3.64
CA GLY A 107 -3.10 -10.83 -3.38
C GLY A 107 -4.13 -11.06 -4.49
N THR A 108 -3.70 -11.00 -5.75
CA THR A 108 -4.58 -11.27 -6.91
C THR A 108 -5.11 -12.70 -6.89
N ILE A 109 -4.24 -13.69 -6.61
CA ILE A 109 -4.63 -15.10 -6.49
C ILE A 109 -5.62 -15.28 -5.33
N SER A 110 -5.36 -14.69 -4.16
CA SER A 110 -6.27 -14.76 -3.01
C SER A 110 -7.66 -14.24 -3.35
N VAL A 111 -7.73 -13.07 -4.00
CA VAL A 111 -9.01 -12.48 -4.45
C VAL A 111 -9.70 -13.38 -5.47
N ALA A 112 -8.95 -13.92 -6.45
CA ALA A 112 -9.51 -14.78 -7.49
C ALA A 112 -10.11 -16.07 -6.91
N VAL A 113 -9.38 -16.73 -6.00
CA VAL A 113 -9.86 -17.94 -5.30
C VAL A 113 -11.11 -17.63 -4.49
N LEU A 114 -11.12 -16.53 -3.72
CA LEU A 114 -12.28 -16.12 -2.94
C LEU A 114 -13.50 -15.78 -3.81
N THR A 115 -13.27 -15.23 -5.00
CA THR A 115 -14.34 -14.95 -5.97
C THR A 115 -14.97 -16.23 -6.52
N LEU A 116 -14.15 -17.26 -6.76
CA LEU A 116 -14.60 -18.56 -7.28
C LEU A 116 -15.39 -19.40 -6.26
N VAL A 117 -15.07 -19.30 -4.97
CA VAL A 117 -15.68 -20.12 -3.90
C VAL A 117 -17.05 -19.59 -3.45
N GLY A 118 -17.44 -18.39 -3.90
CA GLY A 118 -18.79 -17.86 -3.72
C GLY A 118 -18.82 -16.62 -2.84
N SER A 119 -19.15 -15.51 -3.47
CA SER A 119 -19.57 -14.28 -2.81
C SER A 119 -20.73 -13.70 -3.62
N SER A 120 -21.93 -13.66 -3.02
CA SER A 120 -23.07 -12.91 -3.58
C SER A 120 -22.79 -11.40 -3.71
N TYR A 121 -21.68 -10.93 -3.14
CA TYR A 121 -21.24 -9.54 -3.12
C TYR A 121 -19.99 -9.32 -3.98
N VAL A 122 -20.06 -8.39 -4.93
CA VAL A 122 -19.01 -8.17 -5.93
C VAL A 122 -17.66 -7.71 -5.32
N ALA A 123 -17.68 -7.01 -4.18
CA ALA A 123 -16.47 -6.41 -3.58
C ALA A 123 -15.88 -7.18 -2.39
N MET A 124 -16.60 -8.15 -1.80
CA MET A 124 -16.14 -8.89 -0.62
C MET A 124 -14.85 -9.71 -0.84
N PRO A 125 -14.64 -10.38 -1.99
CA PRO A 125 -13.40 -11.08 -2.24
C PRO A 125 -12.17 -10.15 -2.23
N LEU A 126 -12.33 -8.90 -2.70
CA LEU A 126 -11.28 -7.89 -2.66
C LEU A 126 -10.95 -7.50 -1.22
N VAL A 127 -11.98 -7.27 -0.39
CA VAL A 127 -11.78 -6.91 1.02
C VAL A 127 -11.06 -8.04 1.76
N ILE A 128 -11.57 -9.27 1.67
CA ILE A 128 -11.03 -10.42 2.39
C ILE A 128 -9.62 -10.76 1.86
N GLY A 129 -9.41 -10.69 0.54
CA GLY A 129 -8.13 -11.00 -0.07
C GLY A 129 -7.04 -9.97 0.25
N LEU A 130 -7.39 -8.68 0.38
CA LEU A 130 -6.42 -7.60 0.60
C LEU A 130 -6.24 -7.20 2.08
N ALA A 131 -7.22 -7.48 2.95
CA ALA A 131 -7.15 -7.13 4.37
C ALA A 131 -5.91 -7.70 5.10
N PRO A 132 -5.50 -8.96 4.90
CA PRO A 132 -4.28 -9.49 5.52
C PRO A 132 -3.04 -8.68 5.12
N PHE A 133 -2.93 -8.25 3.87
CA PHE A 133 -1.81 -7.45 3.37
C PHE A 133 -1.82 -6.03 3.94
N ALA A 134 -2.99 -5.41 4.07
CA ALA A 134 -3.13 -4.11 4.72
C ALA A 134 -2.75 -4.17 6.21
N ILE A 135 -3.17 -5.21 6.92
CA ILE A 135 -2.79 -5.45 8.32
C ILE A 135 -1.29 -5.73 8.43
N ALA A 136 -0.73 -6.60 7.59
CA ALA A 136 0.70 -6.89 7.55
C ALA A 136 1.53 -5.62 7.31
N THR A 137 1.06 -4.73 6.44
CA THR A 137 1.68 -3.42 6.18
C THR A 137 1.72 -2.57 7.45
N LEU A 138 0.62 -2.48 8.19
CA LEU A 138 0.58 -1.75 9.46
C LEU A 138 1.42 -2.40 10.55
N LEU A 139 1.43 -3.72 10.65
CA LEU A 139 2.26 -4.46 11.60
C LEU A 139 3.74 -4.27 11.29
N SER A 140 4.14 -4.41 10.02
CA SER A 140 5.51 -4.13 9.57
C SER A 140 5.91 -2.70 9.90
N ALA A 141 5.04 -1.73 9.64
CA ALA A 141 5.27 -0.33 9.98
C ALA A 141 5.43 -0.12 11.50
N ARG A 142 4.72 -0.86 12.35
CA ARG A 142 4.86 -0.83 13.81
C ARG A 142 6.15 -1.50 14.30
N LEU A 143 6.57 -2.58 13.66
CA LEU A 143 7.78 -3.35 13.98
C LEU A 143 9.06 -2.65 13.53
N LEU A 144 8.98 -1.80 12.51
CA LEU A 144 10.02 -0.81 12.17
C LEU A 144 10.19 0.14 13.37
N ARG A 145 11.09 -0.25 14.28
CA ARG A 145 11.60 0.62 15.34
C ARG A 145 12.30 1.80 14.67
N PRO A 146 12.20 3.03 15.21
CA PRO A 146 13.10 4.10 14.81
C PRO A 146 14.51 3.57 14.99
N GLY A 147 15.24 3.36 13.89
CA GLY A 147 16.61 2.90 13.95
C GLY A 147 17.37 3.85 14.86
N THR A 148 17.78 3.34 16.01
CA THR A 148 18.78 3.94 16.88
C THR A 148 19.96 4.34 16.02
N GLY A 149 20.23 5.64 16.00
CA GLY A 149 21.53 6.24 15.70
C GLY A 149 22.16 5.79 14.40
N ALA A 150 22.34 6.74 13.49
CA ALA A 150 23.54 6.75 12.67
C ALA A 150 24.74 6.44 13.58
N LEU A 151 25.26 5.21 13.49
CA LEU A 151 26.60 4.89 13.96
C LEU A 151 27.50 5.79 13.11
N LYS A 152 27.84 6.95 13.68
CA LYS A 152 29.01 7.72 13.29
C LYS A 152 30.21 6.83 13.57
N LEU A 153 30.50 5.92 12.65
CA LEU A 153 31.85 5.38 12.47
C LEU A 153 32.60 6.46 11.69
N GLY A 154 32.98 7.50 12.43
CA GLY A 154 33.90 8.53 12.00
C GLY A 154 35.29 8.17 12.47
N SER A 155 36.19 8.11 11.49
CA SER A 155 37.67 8.23 11.52
C SER A 155 38.45 7.28 12.42
#